data_AF-A0ABD1CK20-F1
#
_entry.id   AF-A0ABD1CK20-F1
#
_cell.length_a   1.000
_cell.length_b   1.000
_cell.length_c   1.000
_cell.angle_alpha   90.00
_cell.angle_beta   90.00
_cell.angle_gamma   90.00
#
_symmetry.space_group_name_H-M   'P 1'
#
loop_
_entity.id
_entity.type
_entity.pdbx_description
1 polymer ?
#
loop_
_entity_poly.entity_id
_entity_poly.type
_entity_poly.pdbx_seq_one_letter_code
_entity_poly.pdbx_strand_id
1 'polypeptide(L)'
;MEAVTADLVFLDKVNATTVSRAIIQTLTKFDVDFDKVVVVLTDNATYMTKAVTSLKVLLPNCIHLTCNAHILSLKFIEAELLVSAPTSALLELNDLFKTDSVRVDVVFIMMNSTNLMDLLTWFENRQVTIHLAYNKVVDLMAEFGSKGEKEKNKIYKKAFQDAAAKLNQYYTETSARFTQPGLSFMKAVRGFDPAQAKILSLDGLSDGIPECAEKLPEIEGELAAYKQCALEIEDGVKPAAFWFSQKDRFPNLSRIAIRYLSVPGNSVDAERSVSAFNTVDTVNRQSFEENNLASHAILVTNSKI
;
A
#
# COMPACT_ATOMS: atom_id res chain seq x y z
N MET A 1 -7.90 0.88 -14.91
CA MET A 1 -6.53 0.64 -15.39
C MET A 1 -6.01 -0.50 -14.56
N GLU A 2 -5.75 -1.64 -15.20
CA GLU A 2 -5.21 -2.82 -14.52
C GLU A 2 -3.68 -2.73 -14.56
N ALA A 3 -3.03 -3.01 -13.43
CA ALA A 3 -1.58 -3.07 -13.38
C ALA A 3 -1.12 -4.32 -14.13
N VAL A 4 -0.04 -4.21 -14.92
CA VAL A 4 0.54 -5.33 -15.67
C VAL A 4 1.99 -5.46 -15.23
N THR A 5 2.44 -6.69 -14.98
CA THR A 5 3.85 -6.95 -14.70
C THR A 5 4.64 -6.83 -16.00
N ALA A 6 5.53 -5.84 -16.06
CA ALA A 6 6.32 -5.53 -17.25
C ALA A 6 7.73 -6.13 -17.22
N ASP A 7 8.28 -6.36 -16.02
CA ASP A 7 9.64 -6.85 -15.85
C ASP A 7 9.78 -7.70 -14.59
N LEU A 8 10.79 -8.56 -14.58
CA LEU A 8 11.16 -9.37 -13.43
C LEU A 8 12.68 -9.50 -13.38
N VAL A 9 13.26 -9.05 -12.27
CA VAL A 9 14.73 -8.98 -12.09
C VAL A 9 15.14 -9.89 -10.95
N PHE A 10 16.01 -10.87 -11.25
CA PHE A 10 16.62 -11.73 -10.24
C PHE A 10 17.87 -11.06 -9.65
N LEU A 11 18.00 -11.11 -8.32
CA LEU A 11 19.13 -10.52 -7.61
C LEU A 11 19.90 -11.60 -6.86
N ASP A 12 21.20 -11.72 -7.11
CA ASP A 12 22.09 -12.65 -6.40
C ASP A 12 22.15 -12.36 -4.89
N LYS A 13 21.95 -11.09 -4.52
CA LYS A 13 21.93 -10.62 -3.13
C LYS A 13 20.83 -9.58 -2.99
N VAL A 14 20.01 -9.71 -1.95
CA VAL A 14 18.97 -8.74 -1.61
C VAL A 14 19.54 -7.72 -0.61
N ASN A 15 19.91 -6.53 -1.10
CA ASN A 15 20.35 -5.42 -0.27
C ASN A 15 20.07 -4.08 -0.97
N ALA A 16 20.29 -2.96 -0.26
CA ALA A 16 19.96 -1.64 -0.78
C ALA A 16 20.65 -1.32 -2.12
N THR A 17 21.93 -1.68 -2.27
CA THR A 17 22.71 -1.37 -3.47
C THR A 17 22.25 -2.16 -4.69
N THR A 18 22.00 -3.46 -4.53
CA THR A 18 21.54 -4.31 -5.64
C THR A 18 20.14 -3.94 -6.07
N VAL A 19 19.24 -3.63 -5.12
CA VAL A 19 17.89 -3.13 -5.42
C VAL A 19 17.94 -1.78 -6.14
N SER A 20 18.72 -0.81 -5.65
CA SER A 20 18.85 0.49 -6.33
C SER A 20 19.35 0.35 -7.77
N ARG A 21 20.35 -0.52 -7.99
CA ARG A 21 20.88 -0.80 -9.32
C ARG A 21 19.82 -1.43 -10.22
N ALA A 22 19.05 -2.39 -9.71
CA ALA A 22 17.98 -3.03 -10.44
C ALA A 22 16.91 -2.03 -10.88
N ILE A 23 16.49 -1.13 -9.98
CA ILE A 23 15.53 -0.06 -10.30
C ILE A 23 16.08 0.83 -11.44
N ILE A 24 17.33 1.29 -11.35
CA ILE A 24 17.96 2.10 -12.40
C ILE A 24 17.99 1.35 -13.72
N GLN A 25 18.44 0.09 -13.71
CA GLN A 25 18.53 -0.75 -14.91
C GLN A 25 17.17 -0.96 -15.56
N THR A 26 16.12 -1.23 -14.76
CA THR A 26 14.74 -1.37 -15.27
C THR A 26 14.26 -0.06 -15.88
N LEU A 27 14.43 1.07 -15.22
CA LEU A 27 14.01 2.37 -15.76
C LEU A 27 14.74 2.70 -17.06
N THR A 28 16.06 2.47 -17.14
CA THR A 28 16.84 2.64 -18.38
C THR A 28 16.40 1.68 -19.48
N LYS A 29 16.11 0.41 -19.14
CA LYS A 29 15.64 -0.61 -20.09
C LYS A 29 14.35 -0.19 -20.80
N PHE A 30 13.44 0.45 -20.07
CA PHE A 30 12.16 0.93 -20.61
C PHE A 30 12.20 2.39 -21.09
N ASP A 31 13.38 3.00 -21.15
CA ASP A 31 13.56 4.42 -21.51
C ASP A 31 12.65 5.36 -20.70
N VAL A 32 12.49 5.04 -19.41
CA VAL A 32 11.68 5.84 -18.49
C VAL A 32 12.50 7.02 -18.01
N ASP A 33 12.04 8.21 -18.37
CA ASP A 33 12.52 9.47 -17.84
C ASP A 33 12.43 9.49 -16.30
N PHE A 34 13.58 9.64 -15.65
CA PHE A 34 13.71 9.60 -14.20
C PHE A 34 12.88 10.69 -13.51
N ASP A 35 12.72 11.85 -14.14
CA ASP A 35 11.95 12.97 -13.59
C ASP A 35 10.43 12.70 -13.63
N LYS A 36 10.00 11.72 -14.44
CA LYS A 36 8.61 11.30 -14.60
C LYS A 36 8.22 10.13 -13.70
N VAL A 37 9.14 9.60 -12.89
CA VAL A 37 8.82 8.56 -11.90
C VAL A 37 8.08 9.19 -10.74
N VAL A 38 6.78 8.90 -10.63
CA VAL A 38 5.90 9.49 -9.61
C VAL A 38 6.00 8.76 -8.28
N VAL A 39 6.01 7.42 -8.31
CA VAL A 39 5.98 6.58 -7.11
C VAL A 39 6.88 5.37 -7.27
N VAL A 40 7.62 5.05 -6.21
CA VAL A 40 8.22 3.74 -6.01
C VAL A 40 7.55 3.08 -4.82
N LEU A 41 6.87 1.95 -5.05
CA LEU A 41 6.14 1.20 -4.04
C LEU A 41 6.91 -0.07 -3.66
N THR A 42 7.28 -0.21 -2.39
CA THR A 42 8.07 -1.36 -1.89
C THR A 42 7.42 -2.02 -0.69
N ASP A 43 7.95 -3.17 -0.25
CA ASP A 43 7.74 -3.63 1.12
C ASP A 43 8.32 -2.62 2.14
N ASN A 44 8.07 -2.82 3.43
CA ASN A 44 8.59 -1.96 4.50
C ASN A 44 9.94 -2.44 5.08
N ALA A 45 10.75 -3.18 4.30
CA ALA A 45 12.04 -3.63 4.76
C ALA A 45 13.07 -2.48 4.77
N THR A 46 13.92 -2.43 5.80
CA THR A 46 14.90 -1.34 5.97
C THR A 46 15.82 -1.15 4.76
N TYR A 47 16.16 -2.24 4.06
CA TYR A 47 17.02 -2.15 2.87
C TYR A 47 16.29 -1.54 1.66
N MET A 48 14.97 -1.70 1.53
CA MET A 48 14.16 -1.05 0.51
C MET A 48 14.10 0.46 0.75
N THR A 49 13.82 0.87 1.98
CA THR A 49 13.83 2.30 2.35
C THR A 49 15.19 2.93 2.06
N LYS A 50 16.28 2.25 2.41
CA LYS A 50 17.64 2.72 2.09
C LYS A 50 17.89 2.80 0.58
N ALA A 51 17.42 1.81 -0.18
CA ALA A 51 17.56 1.79 -1.64
C ALA A 51 16.89 3.00 -2.29
N VAL A 52 15.59 3.20 -2.00
CA VAL A 52 14.79 4.29 -2.60
C VAL A 52 15.27 5.66 -2.13
N THR A 53 15.65 5.79 -0.85
CA THR A 53 16.22 7.04 -0.32
C THR A 53 17.49 7.45 -1.08
N SER A 54 18.36 6.49 -1.41
CA SER A 54 19.58 6.77 -2.19
C SER A 54 19.29 7.17 -3.64
N LEU A 55 18.14 6.76 -4.18
CA LEU A 55 17.71 7.11 -5.54
C LEU A 55 17.05 8.48 -5.62
N LYS A 56 16.76 9.15 -4.51
CA LYS A 56 16.06 10.45 -4.50
C LYS A 56 16.80 11.55 -5.27
N VAL A 57 18.13 11.45 -5.39
CA VAL A 57 18.94 12.36 -6.21
C VAL A 57 18.68 12.17 -7.71
N LEU A 58 18.40 10.93 -8.13
CA LEU A 58 18.06 10.58 -9.50
C LEU A 58 16.55 10.71 -9.78
N LEU A 59 15.72 10.50 -8.76
CA LEU A 59 14.25 10.52 -8.85
C LEU A 59 13.70 11.66 -7.97
N PRO A 60 13.94 12.93 -8.32
CA PRO A 60 13.67 14.07 -7.45
C PRO A 60 12.19 14.23 -7.08
N ASN A 61 11.29 13.85 -8.00
CA ASN A 61 9.84 13.95 -7.86
C ASN A 61 9.18 12.66 -7.33
N CYS A 62 9.97 11.62 -7.06
CA CYS A 62 9.44 10.32 -6.69
C CYS A 62 9.02 10.28 -5.22
N ILE A 63 7.79 9.81 -4.99
CA ILE A 63 7.28 9.46 -3.67
C ILE A 63 7.66 8.01 -3.37
N HIS A 64 8.34 7.77 -2.25
CA HIS A 64 8.50 6.42 -1.74
C HIS A 64 7.26 6.03 -0.95
N LEU A 65 6.53 5.01 -1.40
CA LEU A 65 5.42 4.42 -0.68
C LEU A 65 5.82 3.02 -0.21
N THR A 66 5.56 2.69 1.05
CA THR A 66 5.76 1.33 1.56
C THR A 66 4.41 0.64 1.78
N CYS A 67 4.35 -0.66 1.52
CA CYS A 67 3.12 -1.43 1.48
C CYS A 67 2.46 -1.50 2.87
N ASN A 68 1.21 -1.04 2.94
CA ASN A 68 0.43 -1.07 4.19
C ASN A 68 -0.04 -2.49 4.56
N ALA A 69 -0.26 -3.36 3.57
CA ALA A 69 -0.67 -4.75 3.82
C ALA A 69 0.37 -5.50 4.68
N HIS A 70 1.67 -5.28 4.47
CA HIS A 70 2.75 -5.96 5.22
C HIS A 70 2.82 -5.57 6.69
N ILE A 71 2.37 -4.36 7.00
CA ILE A 71 2.39 -3.81 8.35
C ILE A 71 1.18 -4.33 9.13
N LEU A 72 0.09 -4.57 8.42
CA LEU A 72 -1.14 -5.08 8.97
C LEU A 72 -1.17 -6.62 8.98
N SER A 73 -0.36 -7.28 8.15
CA SER A 73 -0.45 -8.73 7.95
C SER A 73 0.17 -9.50 9.12
N LEU A 74 -0.69 -10.07 9.94
CA LEU A 74 -0.49 -11.36 10.58
C LEU A 74 -1.12 -12.41 9.65
N LYS A 75 -0.34 -13.01 8.75
CA LYS A 75 -0.82 -14.25 8.11
C LYS A 75 -0.83 -15.33 9.19
N PHE A 76 -2.00 -15.68 9.71
CA PHE A 76 -2.16 -16.73 10.71
C PHE A 76 -3.09 -17.83 10.19
N ILE A 77 -2.50 -19.03 10.05
CA ILE A 77 -3.00 -20.39 10.37
C ILE A 77 -4.34 -20.87 9.76
N GLU A 78 -5.39 -20.07 9.69
CA GLU A 78 -6.72 -20.55 9.25
C GLU A 78 -6.78 -20.91 7.76
N ALA A 79 -5.92 -20.30 6.92
CA ALA A 79 -5.76 -20.69 5.52
C ALA A 79 -4.96 -22.00 5.34
N GLU A 80 -4.14 -22.38 6.32
CA GLU A 80 -3.18 -23.48 6.21
C GLU A 80 -3.81 -24.84 6.54
N LEU A 81 -4.84 -24.84 7.41
CA LEU A 81 -5.66 -26.01 7.77
C LEU A 81 -6.53 -26.54 6.62
N LEU A 82 -6.89 -25.70 5.65
CA LEU A 82 -7.70 -26.09 4.49
C LEU A 82 -6.87 -26.66 3.34
N VAL A 83 -5.55 -26.44 3.35
CA VAL A 83 -4.67 -26.69 2.20
C VAL A 83 -3.63 -27.77 2.49
N SER A 84 -3.28 -28.03 3.74
CA SER A 84 -2.20 -28.96 4.10
C SER A 84 -2.67 -30.14 4.96
N ALA A 85 -2.10 -31.31 4.70
CA ALA A 85 -2.23 -32.46 5.61
C ALA A 85 -1.72 -32.06 7.01
N PRO A 86 -2.31 -32.58 8.10
CA PRO A 86 -1.97 -32.17 9.46
C PRO A 86 -0.48 -32.32 9.72
N THR A 87 0.22 -31.19 9.77
CA THR A 87 1.64 -31.11 10.11
C THR A 87 1.80 -31.22 11.63
N SER A 88 2.99 -31.57 12.10
CA SER A 88 3.31 -31.59 13.54
C SER A 88 3.03 -30.25 14.21
N ALA A 89 3.24 -29.13 13.51
CA ALA A 89 2.91 -27.79 13.99
C ALA A 89 1.40 -27.58 14.22
N LEU A 90 0.54 -28.14 13.37
CA LEU A 90 -0.93 -28.07 13.53
C LEU A 90 -1.41 -28.91 14.72
N LEU A 91 -0.74 -30.04 14.98
CA LEU A 91 -1.05 -30.89 16.15
C LEU A 91 -0.60 -30.23 17.46
N GLU A 92 0.60 -29.65 17.49
CA GLU A 92 1.11 -28.88 18.64
C GLU A 92 0.23 -27.66 18.95
N LEU A 93 -0.23 -26.96 17.90
CA LEU A 93 -1.15 -25.84 18.06
C LEU A 93 -2.52 -26.30 18.60
N ASN A 94 -3.05 -27.43 18.11
CA ASN A 94 -4.29 -28.03 18.61
C ASN A 94 -4.17 -28.46 20.08
N ASP A 95 -3.00 -28.93 20.51
CA ASP A 95 -2.72 -29.21 21.92
C ASP A 95 -2.61 -27.93 22.76
N LEU A 96 -2.02 -26.86 22.22
CA LEU A 96 -1.98 -25.53 22.86
C LEU A 96 -3.40 -24.98 23.10
N PHE A 97 -4.32 -25.20 22.16
CA PHE A 97 -5.73 -24.82 22.24
C PHE A 97 -6.55 -25.56 23.29
N LYS A 98 -6.04 -26.69 23.82
CA LYS A 98 -6.66 -27.37 24.97
C LYS A 98 -6.45 -26.61 26.27
N THR A 99 -5.56 -25.62 26.29
CA THR A 99 -5.37 -24.71 27.44
C THR A 99 -6.42 -23.60 27.39
N ASP A 100 -7.28 -23.51 28.40
CA ASP A 100 -8.39 -22.55 28.44
C ASP A 100 -7.95 -21.09 28.27
N SER A 101 -6.78 -20.71 28.81
CA SER A 101 -6.26 -19.34 28.67
C SER A 101 -5.93 -18.98 27.22
N VAL A 102 -5.26 -19.87 26.49
CA VAL A 102 -4.88 -19.65 25.08
C VAL A 102 -6.13 -19.58 24.20
N ARG A 103 -7.10 -20.46 24.46
CA ARG A 103 -8.37 -20.45 23.74
C ARG A 103 -9.13 -19.15 23.94
N VAL A 104 -9.19 -18.65 25.17
CA VAL A 104 -9.86 -17.38 25.50
C VAL A 104 -9.16 -16.19 24.84
N ASP A 105 -7.82 -16.18 24.82
CA ASP A 105 -7.04 -15.14 24.13
C ASP A 105 -7.28 -15.16 22.61
N VAL A 106 -7.32 -16.34 21.99
CA VAL A 106 -7.56 -16.46 20.54
C VAL A 106 -8.99 -16.09 20.17
N VAL A 107 -9.99 -16.49 20.96
CA VAL A 107 -11.38 -16.04 20.75
C VAL A 107 -11.46 -14.52 20.88
N PHE A 108 -10.77 -13.93 21.86
CA PHE A 108 -10.71 -12.48 22.00
C PHE A 108 -10.12 -11.80 20.75
N ILE A 109 -8.99 -12.30 20.23
CA ILE A 109 -8.38 -11.79 19.00
C ILE A 109 -9.36 -11.90 17.83
N MET A 110 -9.95 -13.07 17.62
CA MET A 110 -10.90 -13.31 16.53
C MET A 110 -12.09 -12.33 16.58
N MET A 111 -12.70 -12.15 17.75
CA MET A 111 -13.84 -11.24 17.94
C MET A 111 -13.48 -9.76 17.72
N ASN A 112 -12.21 -9.40 17.80
CA ASN A 112 -11.76 -8.01 17.75
C ASN A 112 -10.92 -7.65 16.52
N SER A 113 -10.62 -8.63 15.67
CA SER A 113 -9.77 -8.45 14.48
C SER A 113 -10.55 -8.24 13.19
N THR A 114 -11.89 -8.28 13.19
CA THR A 114 -12.70 -8.13 11.98
C THR A 114 -12.33 -6.89 11.16
N ASN A 115 -12.28 -5.72 11.79
CA ASN A 115 -11.97 -4.47 11.07
C ASN A 115 -10.49 -4.42 10.60
N LEU A 116 -9.58 -5.10 11.30
CA LEU A 116 -8.19 -5.28 10.85
C LEU A 116 -8.15 -6.20 9.62
N MET A 117 -8.89 -7.31 9.63
CA MET A 117 -8.99 -8.26 8.51
C MET A 117 -9.68 -7.65 7.30
N ASP A 118 -10.71 -6.84 7.52
CA ASP A 118 -11.39 -6.08 6.46
C ASP A 118 -10.44 -5.04 5.85
N LEU A 119 -9.65 -4.36 6.67
CA LEU A 119 -8.65 -3.42 6.20
C LEU A 119 -7.55 -4.13 5.40
N LEU A 120 -7.09 -5.29 5.86
CA LEU A 120 -6.14 -6.13 5.14
C LEU A 120 -6.68 -6.56 3.78
N THR A 121 -7.88 -7.14 3.77
CA THR A 121 -8.56 -7.56 2.55
C THR A 121 -8.75 -6.40 1.59
N TRP A 122 -9.07 -5.20 2.12
CA TRP A 122 -9.18 -3.98 1.34
C TRP A 122 -7.83 -3.55 0.74
N PHE A 123 -6.74 -3.57 1.53
CA PHE A 123 -5.42 -3.29 1.01
C PHE A 123 -4.94 -4.32 -0.01
N GLU A 124 -5.35 -5.58 0.08
CA GLU A 124 -5.03 -6.62 -0.90
C GLU A 124 -5.87 -6.55 -2.18
N ASN A 125 -6.89 -5.68 -2.22
CA ASN A 125 -7.71 -5.43 -3.38
C ASN A 125 -6.89 -4.71 -4.47
N ARG A 126 -7.16 -5.05 -5.74
CA ARG A 126 -6.53 -4.43 -6.92
C ARG A 126 -7.16 -3.10 -7.33
N GLN A 127 -8.28 -2.73 -6.73
CA GLN A 127 -8.91 -1.43 -7.01
C GLN A 127 -8.04 -0.28 -6.51
N VAL A 128 -7.74 0.65 -7.41
CA VAL A 128 -6.93 1.81 -7.07
C VAL A 128 -7.75 2.80 -6.24
N THR A 129 -7.54 2.76 -4.93
CA THR A 129 -8.31 3.50 -3.93
C THR A 129 -7.40 4.14 -2.87
N ILE A 130 -6.19 4.52 -3.27
CA ILE A 130 -5.15 5.09 -2.38
C ILE A 130 -5.63 6.31 -1.59
N HIS A 131 -6.54 7.10 -2.16
CA HIS A 131 -7.21 8.23 -1.51
C HIS A 131 -8.06 7.83 -0.28
N LEU A 132 -8.31 6.55 -0.02
CA LEU A 132 -9.00 6.10 1.20
C LEU A 132 -8.04 5.50 2.24
N ALA A 133 -6.78 5.21 1.86
CA ALA A 133 -5.85 4.45 2.69
C ALA A 133 -5.57 5.13 4.03
N TYR A 134 -5.32 6.43 4.03
CA TYR A 134 -5.06 7.18 5.26
C TYR A 134 -6.27 7.15 6.20
N ASN A 135 -7.47 7.45 5.70
CA ASN A 135 -8.67 7.50 6.54
C ASN A 135 -8.95 6.12 7.15
N LYS A 136 -8.88 5.06 6.35
CA LYS A 136 -9.11 3.69 6.85
C LYS A 136 -8.16 3.26 7.96
N VAL A 137 -6.88 3.62 7.87
CA VAL A 137 -5.91 3.30 8.94
C VAL A 137 -6.17 4.15 10.18
N VAL A 138 -6.49 5.44 10.01
CA VAL A 138 -6.85 6.33 11.13
C VAL A 138 -8.12 5.87 11.84
N ASP A 139 -9.13 5.42 11.09
CA ASP A 139 -10.37 4.88 11.64
C ASP A 139 -10.10 3.63 12.49
N LEU A 140 -9.30 2.68 11.98
CA LEU A 140 -8.89 1.50 12.74
C LEU A 140 -8.09 1.86 14.01
N MET A 141 -7.19 2.84 13.90
CA MET A 141 -6.42 3.33 15.04
C MET A 141 -7.32 3.95 16.12
N ALA A 142 -8.30 4.77 15.72
CA ALA A 142 -9.27 5.37 16.63
C ALA A 142 -10.16 4.30 17.30
N GLU A 143 -10.56 3.28 16.55
CA GLU A 143 -11.33 2.15 17.08
C GLU A 143 -10.53 1.37 18.12
N PHE A 144 -9.27 1.00 17.82
CA PHE A 144 -8.40 0.34 18.79
C PHE A 144 -8.19 1.19 20.03
N GLY A 145 -8.04 2.51 19.88
CA GLY A 145 -8.04 3.46 21.00
C GLY A 145 -9.30 3.34 21.86
N SER A 146 -10.49 3.44 21.23
CA SER A 146 -11.78 3.36 21.93
C SER A 146 -12.01 2.01 22.61
N LYS A 147 -11.65 0.90 21.94
CA LYS A 147 -11.74 -0.46 22.51
C LYS A 147 -10.80 -0.62 23.71
N GLY A 148 -9.56 -0.13 23.61
CA GLY A 148 -8.60 -0.14 24.71
C GLY A 148 -9.05 0.66 25.93
N GLU A 149 -9.76 1.78 25.75
CA GLU A 149 -10.32 2.57 26.85
C GLU A 149 -11.43 1.83 27.61
N LYS A 150 -12.29 1.12 26.87
CA LYS A 150 -13.45 0.37 27.41
C LYS A 150 -13.08 -0.99 28.01
N GLU A 151 -11.94 -1.55 27.61
CA GLU A 151 -11.51 -2.88 28.02
C GLU A 151 -11.08 -2.92 29.50
N LYS A 152 -11.61 -3.90 30.23
CA LYS A 152 -11.37 -4.10 31.67
C LYS A 152 -10.18 -5.02 31.92
N ASN A 153 -9.96 -6.00 31.04
CA ASN A 153 -8.82 -6.90 31.14
C ASN A 153 -7.53 -6.15 30.78
N LYS A 154 -6.55 -6.13 31.70
CA LYS A 154 -5.29 -5.39 31.53
C LYS A 154 -4.47 -5.86 30.32
N ILE A 155 -4.49 -7.15 30.02
CA ILE A 155 -3.73 -7.74 28.91
C ILE A 155 -4.33 -7.26 27.58
N TYR A 156 -5.65 -7.37 27.44
CA TYR A 156 -6.39 -6.98 26.25
C TYR A 156 -6.38 -5.46 26.01
N LYS A 157 -6.54 -4.69 27.09
CA LYS A 157 -6.37 -3.24 27.06
C LYS A 157 -5.00 -2.86 26.52
N LYS A 158 -3.93 -3.49 27.04
CA LYS A 158 -2.57 -3.27 26.56
C LYS A 158 -2.41 -3.68 25.09
N ALA A 159 -3.00 -4.79 24.66
CA ALA A 159 -2.95 -5.22 23.27
C ALA A 159 -3.55 -4.18 22.31
N PHE A 160 -4.72 -3.61 22.63
CA PHE A 160 -5.31 -2.52 21.85
C PHE A 160 -4.44 -1.26 21.84
N GLN A 161 -3.92 -0.87 23.01
CA GLN A 161 -3.05 0.30 23.12
C GLN A 161 -1.76 0.13 22.32
N ASP A 162 -1.13 -1.04 22.38
CA ASP A 162 0.09 -1.37 21.63
C ASP A 162 -0.19 -1.41 20.12
N ALA A 163 -1.34 -1.93 19.70
CA ALA A 163 -1.76 -1.92 18.29
C ALA A 163 -1.99 -0.49 17.77
N ALA A 164 -2.76 0.32 18.51
CA ALA A 164 -2.99 1.72 18.17
C ALA A 164 -1.68 2.52 18.15
N ALA A 165 -0.79 2.30 19.14
CA ALA A 165 0.51 2.96 19.21
C ALA A 165 1.42 2.60 18.03
N LYS A 166 1.42 1.33 17.57
CA LYS A 166 2.16 0.90 16.37
C LYS A 166 1.63 1.56 15.10
N LEU A 167 0.31 1.60 14.91
CA LEU A 167 -0.30 2.30 13.78
C LEU A 167 0.04 3.79 13.82
N ASN A 168 -0.07 4.41 14.99
CA ASN A 168 0.26 5.82 15.19
C ASN A 168 1.74 6.10 14.89
N GLN A 169 2.67 5.27 15.38
CA GLN A 169 4.09 5.41 15.11
C GLN A 169 4.37 5.41 13.60
N TYR A 170 3.68 4.54 12.86
CA TYR A 170 3.85 4.41 11.42
C TYR A 170 3.19 5.55 10.61
N TYR A 171 2.03 6.04 11.04
CA TYR A 171 1.23 7.08 10.38
C TYR A 171 1.42 8.49 10.96
N THR A 172 2.47 8.73 11.74
CA THR A 172 2.83 10.05 12.25
C THR A 172 4.22 10.46 11.77
N GLU A 173 4.38 11.75 11.44
CA GLU A 173 5.66 12.37 11.10
C GLU A 173 6.55 12.42 12.34
N THR A 174 7.28 11.33 12.59
CA THR A 174 8.24 11.22 13.70
C THR A 174 9.62 10.87 13.14
N SER A 175 10.69 11.15 13.89
CA SER A 175 12.04 10.69 13.58
C SER A 175 12.25 9.18 13.83
N ALA A 176 11.17 8.43 14.03
CA ALA A 176 11.22 7.01 14.33
C ALA A 176 11.70 6.21 13.10
N ARG A 177 12.38 5.09 13.38
CA ARG A 177 12.85 4.14 12.36
C ARG A 177 11.72 3.46 11.55
N PHE A 178 10.49 3.54 12.04
CA PHE A 178 9.32 2.84 11.52
C PHE A 178 8.22 3.86 11.22
N THR A 179 8.34 4.53 10.07
CA THR A 179 7.39 5.53 9.56
C THR A 179 7.07 5.23 8.11
N GLN A 180 5.90 5.68 7.67
CA GLN A 180 5.49 5.60 6.28
C GLN A 180 6.11 6.75 5.47
N PRO A 181 7.06 6.49 4.55
CA PRO A 181 7.72 7.57 3.81
C PRO A 181 6.76 8.35 2.90
N GLY A 182 5.67 7.71 2.47
CA GLY A 182 4.61 8.31 1.63
C GLY A 182 3.45 8.92 2.42
N LEU A 183 3.64 9.25 3.70
CA LEU A 183 2.56 9.73 4.57
C LEU A 183 1.97 11.06 4.10
N SER A 184 2.81 12.04 3.74
CA SER A 184 2.35 13.34 3.23
C SER A 184 1.56 13.16 1.93
N PHE A 185 2.04 12.29 1.03
CA PHE A 185 1.31 11.89 -0.16
C PHE A 185 -0.07 11.30 0.16
N MET A 186 -0.16 10.32 1.06
CA MET A 186 -1.43 9.70 1.41
C MET A 186 -2.41 10.67 2.08
N LYS A 187 -1.90 11.68 2.81
CA LYS A 187 -2.74 12.77 3.33
C LYS A 187 -3.23 13.68 2.20
N ALA A 188 -2.35 14.05 1.28
CA ALA A 188 -2.61 15.01 0.21
C ALA A 188 -3.53 14.46 -0.89
N VAL A 189 -3.31 13.21 -1.34
CA VAL A 189 -4.06 12.59 -2.46
C VAL A 189 -5.56 12.46 -2.19
N ARG A 190 -5.96 12.48 -0.91
CA ARG A 190 -7.37 12.60 -0.46
C ARG A 190 -8.05 13.84 -1.01
N GLY A 191 -7.30 14.93 -1.17
CA GLY A 191 -7.80 16.18 -1.72
C GLY A 191 -8.35 16.04 -3.14
N PHE A 192 -7.98 14.99 -3.89
CA PHE A 192 -8.57 14.72 -5.20
C PHE A 192 -9.87 13.92 -5.14
N ASP A 193 -10.32 13.46 -3.98
CA ASP A 193 -11.64 12.87 -3.82
C ASP A 193 -12.65 14.00 -3.53
N PRO A 194 -13.63 14.27 -4.42
CA PRO A 194 -14.62 15.32 -4.19
C PRO A 194 -15.34 15.21 -2.84
N ALA A 195 -15.65 13.99 -2.38
CA ALA A 195 -16.34 13.79 -1.11
C ALA A 195 -15.47 14.24 0.08
N GLN A 196 -14.16 14.02 0.00
CA GLN A 196 -13.21 14.43 1.03
C GLN A 196 -12.82 15.91 0.89
N ALA A 197 -12.72 16.41 -0.34
CA ALA A 197 -12.43 17.81 -0.63
C ALA A 197 -13.50 18.77 -0.10
N LYS A 198 -14.73 18.30 0.20
CA LYS A 198 -15.73 19.08 0.95
C LYS A 198 -15.20 19.51 2.32
N ILE A 199 -14.52 18.62 3.02
CA ILE A 199 -14.15 18.77 4.43
C ILE A 199 -12.69 19.18 4.59
N LEU A 200 -11.81 18.66 3.73
CA LEU A 200 -10.36 18.89 3.85
C LEU A 200 -9.95 20.26 3.30
N SER A 201 -8.94 20.89 3.92
CA SER A 201 -8.18 21.94 3.24
C SER A 201 -7.36 21.32 2.10
N LEU A 202 -7.26 22.04 0.99
CA LEU A 202 -6.45 21.67 -0.18
C LEU A 202 -5.06 22.31 -0.17
N ASP A 203 -4.76 23.17 0.82
CA ASP A 203 -3.49 23.91 0.89
C ASP A 203 -2.28 22.96 1.05
N GLY A 204 -2.49 21.82 1.71
CA GLY A 204 -1.47 20.79 1.92
C GLY A 204 -1.27 19.82 0.75
N LEU A 205 -1.87 20.07 -0.42
CA LEU A 205 -1.66 19.22 -1.60
C LEU A 205 -0.18 19.23 -2.02
N SER A 206 0.45 20.40 -2.04
CA SER A 206 1.84 20.58 -2.45
C SER A 206 2.85 19.89 -1.51
N ASP A 207 2.48 19.64 -0.25
CA ASP A 207 3.34 18.95 0.72
C ASP A 207 3.52 17.46 0.40
N GLY A 208 2.55 16.87 -0.30
CA GLY A 208 2.51 15.44 -0.62
C GLY A 208 2.49 15.11 -2.11
N ILE A 209 2.29 16.10 -2.98
CA ILE A 209 2.16 15.94 -4.43
C ILE A 209 3.19 16.85 -5.10
N PRO A 210 4.40 16.35 -5.43
CA PRO A 210 5.48 17.17 -6.00
C PRO A 210 5.07 17.96 -7.24
N GLU A 211 4.26 17.36 -8.11
CA GLU A 211 3.79 18.04 -9.33
C GLU A 211 2.83 19.21 -9.02
N CYS A 212 2.10 19.18 -7.89
CA CYS A 212 1.32 20.34 -7.44
C CYS A 212 2.22 21.46 -6.94
N ALA A 213 3.32 21.13 -6.24
CA ALA A 213 4.28 22.12 -5.78
C ALA A 213 4.99 22.80 -6.97
N GLU A 214 5.37 22.02 -7.99
CA GLU A 214 6.01 22.52 -9.20
C GLU A 214 5.08 23.40 -10.04
N LYS A 215 3.81 23.00 -10.18
CA LYS A 215 2.83 23.64 -11.08
C LYS A 215 1.80 24.51 -10.36
N LEU A 216 2.11 24.94 -9.14
CA LEU A 216 1.17 25.68 -8.31
C LEU A 216 0.59 26.91 -9.04
N PRO A 217 1.40 27.76 -9.72
CA PRO A 217 0.88 28.93 -10.44
C PRO A 217 -0.13 28.58 -11.55
N GLU A 218 0.04 27.45 -12.23
CA GLU A 218 -0.84 27.01 -13.31
C GLU A 218 -2.15 26.39 -12.80
N ILE A 219 -2.14 25.80 -11.59
CA ILE A 219 -3.29 25.08 -11.03
C ILE A 219 -4.03 25.84 -9.94
N GLU A 220 -3.50 26.95 -9.42
CA GLU A 220 -4.10 27.69 -8.29
C GLU A 220 -5.56 28.07 -8.55
N GLY A 221 -5.86 28.61 -9.75
CA GLY A 221 -7.23 28.93 -10.15
C GLY A 221 -8.12 27.70 -10.27
N GLU A 222 -7.58 26.59 -10.79
CA GLU A 222 -8.31 25.31 -10.91
C GLU A 222 -8.60 24.71 -9.53
N LEU A 223 -7.65 24.79 -8.58
CA LEU A 223 -7.81 24.33 -7.20
C LEU A 223 -8.91 25.10 -6.47
N ALA A 224 -8.91 26.43 -6.57
CA ALA A 224 -9.94 27.27 -5.97
C ALA A 224 -11.33 26.95 -6.54
N ALA A 225 -11.44 26.82 -7.86
CA ALA A 225 -12.69 26.46 -8.53
C ALA A 225 -13.14 25.03 -8.19
N TYR A 226 -12.21 24.08 -8.09
CA TYR A 226 -12.49 22.70 -7.69
C TYR A 226 -13.02 22.63 -6.26
N LYS A 227 -12.43 23.37 -5.31
CA LYS A 227 -12.90 23.41 -3.91
C LYS A 227 -14.36 23.84 -3.82
N GLN A 228 -14.78 24.83 -4.61
CA GLN A 228 -16.19 25.25 -4.68
C GLN A 228 -17.05 24.18 -5.34
N CYS A 229 -16.61 23.63 -6.47
CA CYS A 229 -17.31 22.57 -7.17
C CYS A 229 -17.54 21.33 -6.29
N ALA A 230 -16.58 20.97 -5.44
CA ALA A 230 -16.67 19.82 -4.54
C ALA A 230 -17.83 19.92 -3.55
N LEU A 231 -18.23 21.13 -3.16
CA LEU A 231 -19.35 21.36 -2.23
C LEU A 231 -20.71 20.99 -2.85
N GLU A 232 -20.83 21.06 -4.17
CA GLU A 232 -22.07 20.82 -4.91
C GLU A 232 -22.19 19.38 -5.42
N ILE A 233 -21.12 18.60 -5.37
CA ILE A 233 -21.08 17.23 -5.88
C ILE A 233 -21.81 16.28 -4.93
N GLU A 234 -22.67 15.42 -5.48
CA GLU A 234 -23.34 14.37 -4.74
C GLU A 234 -22.35 13.35 -4.15
N ASP A 235 -22.73 12.74 -3.04
CA ASP A 235 -21.91 11.68 -2.44
C ASP A 235 -21.89 10.41 -3.31
N GLY A 236 -20.79 9.66 -3.25
CA GLY A 236 -20.65 8.39 -3.98
C GLY A 236 -20.10 8.49 -5.39
N VAL A 237 -19.78 9.70 -5.88
CA VAL A 237 -19.07 9.88 -7.15
C VAL A 237 -17.67 9.28 -7.07
N LYS A 238 -17.32 8.39 -8.02
CA LYS A 238 -15.98 7.81 -8.09
C LYS A 238 -14.96 8.88 -8.51
N PRO A 239 -13.89 9.13 -7.73
CA PRO A 239 -12.94 10.22 -8.01
C PRO A 239 -12.33 10.17 -9.42
N ALA A 240 -11.94 8.98 -9.89
CA ALA A 240 -11.42 8.84 -11.25
C ALA A 240 -12.44 9.29 -12.31
N ALA A 241 -13.69 8.83 -12.21
CA ALA A 241 -14.74 9.20 -13.18
C ALA A 241 -15.04 10.70 -13.15
N PHE A 242 -15.03 11.31 -11.97
CA PHE A 242 -15.13 12.76 -11.82
C PHE A 242 -14.03 13.47 -12.62
N TRP A 243 -12.76 13.18 -12.35
CA TRP A 243 -11.66 13.87 -13.02
C TRP A 243 -11.59 13.59 -14.52
N PHE A 244 -12.00 12.39 -14.96
CA PHE A 244 -12.12 12.10 -16.39
C PHE A 244 -13.19 12.97 -17.08
N SER A 245 -14.32 13.23 -16.42
CA SER A 245 -15.39 14.06 -16.98
C SER A 245 -15.11 15.57 -16.90
N GLN A 246 -14.26 16.00 -15.97
CA GLN A 246 -13.95 17.42 -15.77
C GLN A 246 -12.66 17.89 -16.45
N LYS A 247 -12.10 17.11 -17.39
CA LYS A 247 -10.83 17.44 -18.07
C LYS A 247 -10.85 18.79 -18.76
N ASP A 248 -11.97 19.16 -19.37
CA ASP A 248 -12.07 20.43 -20.09
C ASP A 248 -12.15 21.63 -19.13
N ARG A 249 -12.72 21.41 -17.94
CA ARG A 249 -12.87 22.45 -16.90
C ARG A 249 -11.60 22.63 -16.07
N PHE A 250 -10.89 21.53 -15.80
CA PHE A 250 -9.69 21.48 -14.99
C PHE A 250 -8.54 20.79 -15.75
N PRO A 251 -8.05 21.37 -16.85
CA PRO A 251 -7.12 20.69 -17.76
C PRO A 251 -5.79 20.31 -17.10
N ASN A 252 -5.29 21.11 -16.17
CA ASN A 252 -4.02 20.80 -15.50
C ASN A 252 -4.25 19.92 -14.27
N LEU A 253 -5.21 20.27 -13.43
CA LEU A 253 -5.48 19.60 -12.16
C LEU A 253 -6.05 18.19 -12.38
N SER A 254 -6.91 17.98 -13.38
CA SER A 254 -7.44 16.64 -13.69
C SER A 254 -6.34 15.66 -14.11
N ARG A 255 -5.33 16.12 -14.86
CA ARG A 255 -4.19 15.30 -15.26
C ARG A 255 -3.38 14.86 -14.05
N ILE A 256 -3.12 15.79 -13.12
CA ILE A 256 -2.44 15.50 -11.86
C ILE A 256 -3.28 14.52 -11.04
N ALA A 257 -4.56 14.84 -10.82
CA ALA A 257 -5.46 14.03 -10.01
C ALA A 257 -5.57 12.59 -10.52
N ILE A 258 -5.79 12.38 -11.82
CA ILE A 258 -5.87 11.04 -12.43
C ILE A 258 -4.57 10.26 -12.20
N ARG A 259 -3.40 10.91 -12.38
CA ARG A 259 -2.09 10.30 -12.20
C ARG A 259 -1.89 9.81 -10.77
N TYR A 260 -2.13 10.67 -9.77
CA TYR A 260 -1.90 10.33 -8.36
C TYR A 260 -3.00 9.43 -7.76
N LEU A 261 -4.25 9.55 -8.22
CA LEU A 261 -5.33 8.62 -7.87
C LEU A 261 -5.12 7.22 -8.46
N SER A 262 -4.27 7.09 -9.49
CA SER A 262 -3.93 5.81 -10.14
C SER A 262 -2.79 5.05 -9.44
N VAL A 263 -2.22 5.59 -8.35
CA VAL A 263 -1.17 4.94 -7.58
C VAL A 263 -1.74 3.73 -6.81
N PRO A 264 -1.19 2.51 -6.97
CA PRO A 264 -1.63 1.35 -6.20
C PRO A 264 -1.31 1.52 -4.70
N GLY A 265 -2.20 1.06 -3.83
CA GLY A 265 -2.05 1.21 -2.38
C GLY A 265 -1.26 0.11 -1.67
N ASN A 266 -0.78 -0.88 -2.41
CA ASN A 266 -0.13 -2.08 -1.88
C ASN A 266 0.85 -2.69 -2.90
N SER A 267 1.87 -3.41 -2.41
CA SER A 267 2.81 -4.21 -3.22
C SER A 267 2.35 -5.65 -3.43
N VAL A 268 1.12 -6.01 -3.05
CA VAL A 268 0.66 -7.41 -2.98
C VAL A 268 0.68 -8.06 -4.37
N ASP A 269 0.43 -7.31 -5.44
CA ASP A 269 0.56 -7.84 -6.80
C ASP A 269 2.01 -8.20 -7.16
N ALA A 270 3.02 -7.50 -6.62
CA ALA A 270 4.43 -7.88 -6.77
C ALA A 270 4.72 -9.21 -6.06
N GLU A 271 4.18 -9.45 -4.86
CA GLU A 271 4.34 -10.73 -4.16
C GLU A 271 3.53 -11.87 -4.76
N ARG A 272 2.34 -11.59 -5.29
CA ARG A 272 1.57 -12.57 -6.07
C ARG A 272 2.36 -12.99 -7.30
N SER A 273 3.09 -12.06 -7.94
CA SER A 273 4.01 -12.36 -9.04
C SER A 273 5.13 -13.29 -8.58
N VAL A 274 5.72 -13.04 -7.40
CA VAL A 274 6.74 -13.93 -6.79
C VAL A 274 6.16 -15.30 -6.42
N SER A 275 4.93 -15.36 -5.92
CA SER A 275 4.26 -16.62 -5.57
C SER A 275 3.93 -17.45 -6.82
N ALA A 276 3.46 -16.79 -7.89
CA ALA A 276 3.28 -17.40 -9.19
C ALA A 276 4.62 -17.89 -9.75
N PHE A 277 5.69 -17.12 -9.59
CA PHE A 277 7.05 -17.54 -9.92
C PHE A 277 7.46 -18.80 -9.16
N ASN A 278 7.25 -18.89 -7.85
CA ASN A 278 7.59 -20.09 -7.07
C ASN A 278 6.83 -21.35 -7.52
N THR A 279 5.62 -21.18 -8.09
CA THR A 279 4.87 -22.29 -8.69
C THR A 279 5.52 -22.77 -9.99
N VAL A 280 6.19 -21.87 -10.72
CA VAL A 280 6.95 -22.20 -11.94
C VAL A 280 8.35 -22.72 -11.59
N ASP A 281 8.97 -22.22 -10.51
CA ASP A 281 10.31 -22.60 -10.03
C ASP A 281 10.32 -23.96 -9.28
N THR A 282 9.16 -24.61 -9.09
CA THR A 282 9.04 -25.93 -8.46
C THR A 282 8.86 -27.07 -9.48
N VAL A 283 9.56 -28.19 -9.25
CA VAL A 283 9.56 -29.54 -9.90
C VAL A 283 9.63 -29.64 -11.44
N ASN A 284 9.13 -28.69 -12.23
CA ASN A 284 9.18 -28.67 -13.70
C ASN A 284 10.52 -28.19 -14.28
N ARG A 285 11.58 -28.28 -13.48
CA ARG A 285 12.88 -27.59 -13.62
C ARG A 285 13.83 -28.16 -14.68
N GLN A 286 13.36 -28.89 -15.68
CA GLN A 286 14.29 -29.58 -16.59
C GLN A 286 14.73 -28.77 -17.82
N SER A 287 14.23 -27.55 -18.09
CA SER A 287 14.64 -26.83 -19.32
C SER A 287 14.60 -25.29 -19.38
N PHE A 288 14.25 -24.56 -18.31
CA PHE A 288 14.14 -23.09 -18.40
C PHE A 288 15.42 -22.34 -18.00
N GLU A 289 15.94 -21.50 -18.89
CA GLU A 289 16.91 -20.44 -18.58
C GLU A 289 16.23 -19.21 -17.94
N GLU A 290 16.98 -18.37 -17.21
CA GLU A 290 16.44 -17.21 -16.46
C GLU A 290 15.54 -16.28 -17.30
N ASN A 291 15.92 -16.00 -18.56
CA ASN A 291 15.13 -15.15 -19.46
C ASN A 291 13.78 -15.77 -19.83
N ASN A 292 13.76 -17.09 -20.06
CA ASN A 292 12.53 -17.82 -20.39
C ASN A 292 11.64 -17.94 -19.14
N LEU A 293 12.26 -18.10 -17.97
CA LEU A 293 11.57 -18.17 -16.69
C LEU A 293 10.92 -16.83 -16.30
N ALA A 294 11.62 -15.71 -16.47
CA ALA A 294 11.07 -14.37 -16.28
C ALA A 294 9.88 -14.13 -17.22
N SER A 295 10.04 -14.46 -18.51
CA SER A 295 8.98 -14.30 -19.51
C SER A 295 7.75 -15.14 -19.17
N HIS A 296 7.95 -16.39 -18.74
CA HIS A 296 6.87 -17.27 -18.31
C HIS A 296 6.17 -16.77 -17.04
N ALA A 297 6.93 -16.30 -16.05
CA ALA A 297 6.38 -15.74 -14.81
C ALA A 297 5.55 -14.48 -15.08
N ILE A 298 6.00 -13.61 -15.98
CA ILE A 298 5.25 -12.43 -16.44
C ILE A 298 3.93 -12.88 -17.09
N LEU A 299 3.96 -13.85 -18.00
CA LEU A 299 2.76 -14.37 -18.66
C LEU A 299 1.76 -14.97 -17.67
N VAL A 300 2.22 -15.80 -16.71
CA VAL A 300 1.37 -16.42 -15.68
C VAL A 300 0.81 -15.37 -14.72
N THR A 301 1.57 -14.33 -14.42
CA THR A 301 1.10 -13.24 -13.56
C THR A 301 0.03 -12.44 -14.27
N ASN A 302 0.29 -12.04 -15.52
CA ASN A 302 -0.62 -11.21 -16.31
C ASN A 302 -1.87 -11.96 -16.77
N SER A 303 -1.84 -13.29 -16.90
CA SER A 303 -3.05 -14.07 -17.22
C SER A 303 -4.03 -14.22 -16.06
N LYS A 304 -3.59 -13.85 -14.85
CA LYS A 304 -4.42 -13.80 -13.64
C LYS A 304 -4.88 -12.37 -13.31
N ILE A 305 -4.59 -11.41 -14.19
CA ILE A 305 -5.07 -10.03 -14.14
C ILE A 305 -6.36 -9.96 -14.95
#